data_AF-A0A7V9FYM7-F1
#
_entry.id   AF-A0A7V9FYM7-F1
#
_cell.length_a   1.000
_cell.length_b   1.000
_cell.length_c   1.000
_cell.angle_alpha   90.00
_cell.angle_beta   90.00
_cell.angle_gamma   90.00
#
_symmetry.space_group_name_H-M   'P 1'
#
loop_
_entity.id
_entity.type
_entity.pdbx_description
1 polymer ?
#
loop_
_entity_poly.entity_id
_entity_poly.type
_entity_poly.pdbx_seq_one_letter_code
_entity_poly.pdbx_strand_id
1 'polypeptide(L)' 'YEVGPEVAEPFRSAFGAGVARDGSLDLPAAAERALAAAGCERIERVDLCTACHPQLFFSHRRDRGHTGRQGVLAAVV' A
#
# COMPACT_ATOMS: atom_id res chain seq x y z
N TYR A 1 6.83 -0.46 4.50
CA TYR A 1 6.01 -1.44 5.23
C TYR A 1 6.79 -2.74 5.27
N GLU A 2 7.21 -3.20 6.45
CA GLU A 2 8.12 -4.35 6.55
C GLU A 2 7.48 -5.66 6.12
N VAL A 3 8.23 -6.42 5.31
CA VAL A 3 7.85 -7.72 4.76
C VAL A 3 9.08 -8.63 4.62
N GLY A 4 8.85 -9.94 4.60
CA GLY A 4 9.92 -10.91 4.32
C GLY A 4 10.28 -10.99 2.83
N PRO A 5 11.39 -11.65 2.49
CA PRO A 5 11.85 -11.83 1.11
C PRO A 5 10.80 -12.53 0.23
N GLU A 6 10.03 -13.45 0.79
CA GLU A 6 8.97 -14.20 0.11
C GLU A 6 7.86 -13.30 -0.45
N VAL A 7 7.67 -12.12 0.15
CA VAL A 7 6.75 -11.09 -0.35
C VAL A 7 7.50 -10.06 -1.19
N ALA A 8 8.69 -9.63 -0.76
CA ALA A 8 9.44 -8.58 -1.44
C ALA A 8 9.87 -8.99 -2.87
N GLU A 9 10.27 -10.23 -3.09
CA GLU A 9 10.75 -10.74 -4.38
C GLU A 9 9.68 -10.71 -5.49
N PRO A 10 8.47 -11.27 -5.28
CA PRO A 10 7.38 -11.14 -6.24
C PRO A 10 7.07 -9.69 -6.61
N PHE A 11 7.07 -8.78 -5.63
CA PHE A 11 6.81 -7.35 -5.88
C PHE A 11 7.92 -6.70 -6.72
N ARG A 12 9.19 -7.00 -6.44
CA ARG A 12 10.30 -6.51 -7.28
C ARG A 12 10.22 -7.04 -8.71
N SER A 13 9.81 -8.29 -8.88
CA SER A 13 9.64 -8.90 -10.20
C SER A 13 8.50 -8.25 -10.99
N ALA A 14 7.32 -8.09 -10.35
CA ALA A 14 6.12 -7.57 -11.01
C ALA A 14 6.16 -6.05 -11.25
N PHE A 15 6.71 -5.30 -10.29
CA PHE A 15 6.60 -3.84 -10.29
C PHE A 15 7.97 -3.14 -10.37
N GLY A 16 9.08 -3.87 -10.41
CA GLY A 16 10.43 -3.33 -10.50
C GLY A 16 11.11 -3.11 -9.14
N ALA A 17 12.43 -3.26 -9.08
CA ALA A 17 13.22 -3.30 -7.85
C ALA A 17 13.01 -2.10 -6.90
N GLY A 18 12.62 -0.94 -7.42
CA GLY A 18 12.38 0.26 -6.63
C GLY A 18 11.23 0.18 -5.63
N VAL A 19 10.29 -0.76 -5.74
CA VAL A 19 9.14 -0.84 -4.81
C VAL A 19 9.46 -1.54 -3.50
N ALA A 20 10.60 -2.23 -3.38
CA ALA A 20 10.99 -2.88 -2.13
C ALA A 20 12.49 -2.72 -1.88
N ARG A 21 12.86 -2.16 -0.73
CA ARG A 21 14.24 -1.89 -0.31
C ARG A 21 14.42 -2.18 1.17
N ASP A 22 15.53 -2.79 1.54
CA ASP A 22 15.93 -3.02 2.93
C ASP A 22 14.83 -3.65 3.80
N GLY A 23 14.12 -4.65 3.25
CA GLY A 23 13.00 -5.34 3.93
C GLY A 23 11.69 -4.54 4.01
N SER A 24 11.66 -3.32 3.47
CA SER A 24 10.47 -2.48 3.41
C SER A 24 9.88 -2.45 2.01
N LEU A 25 8.57 -2.69 1.92
CA LEU A 25 7.75 -2.58 0.72
C LEU A 25 7.02 -1.22 0.69
N ASP A 26 7.07 -0.55 -0.46
CA ASP A 26 6.27 0.61 -0.83
C ASP A 26 5.03 0.13 -1.62
N LEU A 27 3.96 -0.17 -0.88
CA LEU A 27 2.71 -0.64 -1.44
C LEU A 27 2.06 0.39 -2.38
N PRO A 28 1.98 1.70 -2.04
CA PRO A 28 1.44 2.68 -2.97
C PRO A 28 2.22 2.79 -4.28
N ALA A 29 3.57 2.74 -4.26
CA ALA A 29 4.36 2.76 -5.50
C ALA A 29 4.10 1.53 -6.38
N ALA A 30 3.87 0.35 -5.79
CA ALA A 30 3.46 -0.83 -6.54
C ALA A 30 2.06 -0.65 -7.16
N ALA A 31 1.11 -0.09 -6.40
CA ALA A 31 -0.24 0.18 -6.88
C ALA A 31 -0.27 1.22 -8.02
N GLU A 32 0.50 2.31 -7.91
CA GLU A 32 0.66 3.31 -8.98
C GLU A 32 1.17 2.67 -10.28
N ARG A 33 2.20 1.81 -10.19
CA ARG A 33 2.73 1.08 -11.36
C ARG A 33 1.70 0.13 -11.95
N ALA A 34 0.92 -0.53 -11.11
CA ALA A 34 -0.16 -1.41 -11.56
C ALA A 34 -1.27 -0.63 -12.30
N LEU A 35 -1.70 0.51 -11.75
CA LEU A 35 -2.70 1.39 -12.37
C LEU A 35 -2.20 1.98 -13.70
N ALA A 36 -0.95 2.44 -13.74
CA ALA A 36 -0.34 2.95 -14.97
C ALA A 36 -0.26 1.87 -16.06
N ALA A 37 0.13 0.64 -15.69
CA ALA A 37 0.16 -0.50 -16.61
C ALA A 37 -1.25 -0.89 -17.12
N ALA A 38 -2.30 -0.61 -16.33
CA ALA A 38 -3.69 -0.80 -16.73
C ALA A 38 -4.24 0.33 -17.61
N GLY A 39 -3.44 1.37 -17.92
CA GLY A 39 -3.84 2.49 -18.76
C GLY A 39 -4.53 3.64 -18.02
N CYS A 40 -4.47 3.68 -16.68
CA CYS A 40 -4.99 4.83 -15.93
C CYS A 40 -4.11 6.06 -16.17
N GLU A 41 -4.67 7.09 -16.81
CA GLU A 41 -3.96 8.34 -17.11
C GLU A 41 -3.83 9.27 -15.89
N ARG A 42 -4.82 9.23 -14.99
CA ARG A 42 -4.85 10.04 -13.77
C ARG A 42 -4.76 9.14 -12.55
N ILE A 43 -3.67 9.28 -11.81
CA ILE A 43 -3.41 8.53 -10.59
C ILE A 43 -3.06 9.55 -9.52
N GLU A 44 -3.81 9.55 -8.42
CA GLU A 44 -3.57 10.44 -7.28
C GLU A 44 -3.26 9.59 -6.05
N ARG A 45 -2.18 9.94 -5.36
CA ARG A 45 -1.74 9.27 -4.14
C ARG A 45 -2.13 10.11 -2.94
N VAL A 46 -2.75 9.44 -1.97
CA VAL A 46 -2.98 10.01 -0.64
C VAL A 46 -1.81 9.61 0.25
N ASP A 47 -0.95 10.58 0.58
CA ASP A 47 0.27 10.37 1.40
C ASP A 47 -0.03 10.22 2.90
N LEU A 48 -0.92 9.27 3.24
CA LEU A 48 -1.30 8.95 4.62
C LEU A 48 -0.96 7.51 4.96
N CYS A 49 -0.20 7.33 6.05
CA CYS A 49 0.07 6.01 6.61
C CYS A 49 -0.91 5.70 7.75
N THR A 50 -1.62 4.57 7.63
CA THR A 50 -2.58 4.11 8.65
C THR A 50 -1.90 3.78 9.97
N ALA A 51 -0.66 3.27 9.96
CA ALA A 51 0.11 3.01 11.17
C ALA A 51 0.60 4.30 11.84
N CYS A 52 1.11 5.28 11.07
CA CYS A 52 1.69 6.51 11.58
C CYS A 52 0.68 7.51 12.16
N HIS A 53 -0.60 7.42 11.76
CA HIS A 53 -1.65 8.33 12.22
C HIS A 53 -2.70 7.57 13.06
N PRO A 54 -2.37 7.12 14.29
CA PRO A 54 -3.26 6.33 15.12
C PRO A 54 -4.54 7.05 15.55
N GLN A 55 -4.52 8.38 15.56
CA GLN A 55 -5.69 9.20 15.88
C GLN A 55 -6.72 9.25 14.75
N LEU A 56 -6.32 8.86 13.53
CA LEU A 56 -7.16 8.92 12.33
C LEU A 56 -7.54 7.53 11.81
N PHE A 57 -6.69 6.52 12.02
CA PHE A 57 -6.84 5.21 11.38
C PHE A 57 -6.59 4.03 12.32
N PHE A 58 -7.46 3.02 12.24
CA PHE A 58 -7.14 1.62 12.59
C PHE A 58 -5.97 1.11 11.75
N SER A 59 -5.09 0.29 12.34
CA SER A 59 -3.98 -0.34 11.61
C SER A 59 -3.75 -1.75 12.11
N HIS A 60 -4.07 -2.74 11.27
CA HIS A 60 -3.92 -4.15 11.61
C HIS A 60 -2.49 -4.50 12.06
N ARG A 61 -1.47 -3.96 11.36
CA ARG A 61 -0.06 -4.24 11.68
C ARG A 61 0.35 -3.62 13.02
N ARG A 62 0.05 -2.33 13.24
CA ARG A 62 0.39 -1.63 14.49
C ARG A 62 -0.33 -2.26 15.68
N ASP A 63 -1.62 -2.52 15.51
CA ASP A 63 -2.53 -2.98 16.57
C ASP A 63 -2.54 -4.52 16.70
N ARG A 64 -1.58 -5.20 16.06
CA ARG A 64 -1.36 -6.66 16.14
C ARG A 64 -2.63 -7.48 15.88
N GLY A 65 -3.42 -7.05 14.91
CA GLY A 65 -4.65 -7.69 14.48
C GLY A 65 -5.91 -7.35 15.28
N HIS A 66 -5.77 -6.70 16.44
CA HIS A 66 -6.87 -6.39 17.35
C HIS A 66 -7.34 -4.93 17.16
N THR A 67 -8.07 -4.68 16.08
CA THR A 67 -8.48 -3.32 15.70
C THR A 67 -9.71 -3.33 14.79
N GLY A 68 -10.34 -2.17 14.60
CA GLY A 68 -11.46 -1.98 13.67
C GLY A 68 -11.03 -2.05 12.20
N ARG A 69 -11.92 -1.64 11.29
CA ARG A 69 -11.64 -1.57 9.84
C ARG A 69 -12.17 -0.26 9.26
N GLN A 70 -11.48 0.27 8.27
CA GLN A 70 -11.99 1.37 7.44
C GLN A 70 -12.87 0.83 6.32
N GLY A 71 -13.86 1.61 5.91
CA GLY A 71 -14.59 1.41 4.64
C GLY A 71 -14.20 2.51 3.65
N VAL A 72 -14.08 2.14 2.37
CA VAL A 72 -13.91 3.08 1.25
C VAL A 72 -15.16 2.99 0.40
N LEU A 73 -15.82 4.13 0.16
CA LEU A 73 -17.06 4.20 -0.62
C LEU A 73 -16.82 5.10 -1.84
N ALA A 74 -17.28 4.64 -3.00
CA ALA A 74 -17.33 5.41 -4.23
C ALA A 74 -18.71 5.19 -4.86
N ALA A 75 -19.33 6.27 -5.33
CA ALA A 75 -20.62 6.23 -5.99
C ALA A 75 -20.57 7.09 -7.26
N VAL A 76 -21.21 6.61 -8.32
CA VAL A 76 -21.58 7.46 -9.44
C VAL A 76 -22.96 8.00 -9.10
N VAL A 77 -23.03 9.32 -8.90
CA VAL A 77 -24.25 10.03 -8.53
C VAL A 77 -24.85 10.73 -9.74
#